data_AF-A0AAV2AQ53-F1
#
_entry.id   AF-A0AAV2AQ53-F1
#
_cell.length_a   1.000
_cell.length_b   1.000
_cell.length_c   1.000
_cell.angle_alpha   90.00
_cell.angle_beta   90.00
_cell.angle_gamma   90.00
#
_symmetry.space_group_name_H-M   'P 1'
#
loop_
_entity.id
_entity.type
_entity.pdbx_description
1 polymer ?
#
loop_
_entity_poly.entity_id
_entity_poly.type
_entity_poly.pdbx_seq_one_letter_code
_entity_poly.pdbx_strand_id
1 'polypeptide(L)'
;MPFRTKMFIQCSLFAILHTVAEGKCIFEFHSQQSVQGNFSSPQFPGNYSESLECIYNFQGKEHETLKLTFHEFDLEPPFKKGCLTDYIDVSTITIIGSKFLVGRYCGDDIPASMLFMNPHAEIIFKTNLVIHKKGFHGSYHFQDEKTIPPPRSTGNVSSCGGTVTGVGGIIVSPGFPYYFPKDVDCIWLIRVDYHMKIYIRILKMQLYGSIAPFDFKPTVRKRSSHCMMATPAYPSTRKCYRNTAETSGTTRTSKSRHSFPPEIDCYSGLKLLRLRL
;
A
#
# COMPACT_ATOMS: atom_id res chain seq x y z
N MET A 1 -21.59 31.90 65.83
CA MET A 1 -22.79 32.19 65.01
C MET A 1 -22.90 33.71 64.89
N PRO A 2 -23.28 34.37 63.77
CA PRO A 2 -23.47 33.93 62.37
C PRO A 2 -22.67 34.80 61.36
N PHE A 3 -22.99 34.64 60.06
CA PHE A 3 -22.80 35.50 58.89
C PHE A 3 -21.65 35.26 57.87
N ARG A 4 -22.15 34.89 56.66
CA ARG A 4 -21.62 34.93 55.29
C ARG A 4 -20.65 36.11 55.06
N THR A 5 -19.70 36.07 54.12
CA THR A 5 -19.91 35.86 52.68
C THR A 5 -18.55 35.77 52.00
N LYS A 6 -18.38 34.90 50.99
CA LYS A 6 -17.54 35.22 49.81
C LYS A 6 -18.01 34.41 48.61
N MET A 7 -18.56 35.18 47.68
CA MET A 7 -19.00 34.86 46.32
C MET A 7 -17.77 34.70 45.44
N PHE A 8 -17.61 33.60 44.69
CA PHE A 8 -16.78 33.57 43.49
C PHE A 8 -17.32 32.56 42.46
N ILE A 9 -17.93 33.15 41.42
CA ILE A 9 -17.86 32.81 40.00
C ILE A 9 -18.13 31.35 39.62
N GLN A 10 -19.36 31.13 39.21
CA GLN A 10 -19.79 30.01 38.38
C GLN A 10 -19.11 30.14 37.01
N CYS A 11 -18.04 29.37 36.79
CA CYS A 11 -17.45 29.20 35.47
C CYS A 11 -18.16 28.02 34.80
N SER A 12 -19.25 28.32 34.09
CA SER A 12 -19.87 27.42 33.13
C SER A 12 -18.92 27.23 31.95
N LEU A 13 -18.07 26.21 32.01
CA LEU A 13 -17.38 25.69 30.84
C LEU A 13 -18.17 24.47 30.36
N PHE A 14 -18.85 24.68 29.23
CA PHE A 14 -19.39 23.64 28.38
C PHE A 14 -18.36 22.52 28.22
N ALA A 15 -18.61 21.37 28.85
CA ALA A 15 -18.00 20.14 28.41
C ALA A 15 -18.60 19.86 27.02
N ILE A 16 -17.80 20.02 25.97
CA ILE A 16 -18.15 19.50 24.65
C ILE A 16 -18.19 17.98 24.81
N LEU A 17 -19.40 17.43 24.98
CA LEU A 17 -19.69 16.02 24.81
C LEU A 17 -19.38 15.68 23.34
N HIS A 18 -18.12 15.37 23.04
CA HIS A 18 -17.85 14.48 21.93
C HIS A 18 -18.43 13.13 22.33
N THR A 19 -19.67 12.87 21.90
CA THR A 19 -20.22 11.53 21.88
C THR A 19 -19.39 10.73 20.90
N VAL A 20 -18.32 10.09 21.39
CA VAL A 20 -17.67 9.02 20.65
C VAL A 20 -18.74 7.95 20.50
N ALA A 21 -19.30 7.82 19.30
CA ALA A 21 -20.24 6.76 19.00
C ALA A 21 -19.61 5.43 19.41
N GLU A 22 -20.37 4.57 20.08
CA GLU A 22 -19.91 3.25 20.51
C GLU A 22 -19.18 2.54 19.35
N GLY A 23 -17.96 2.06 19.61
CA GLY A 23 -17.13 1.36 18.62
C GLY A 23 -16.26 2.23 17.70
N LYS A 24 -16.32 3.57 17.77
CA LYS A 24 -15.40 4.43 17.01
C LYS A 24 -14.12 4.71 17.75
N CYS A 25 -12.97 4.62 17.06
CA CYS A 25 -11.70 5.02 17.63
C CYS A 25 -10.80 5.73 16.60
N ILE A 26 -9.99 6.68 17.05
CA ILE A 26 -9.09 7.46 16.19
C ILE A 26 -7.72 7.53 16.85
N PHE A 27 -6.69 7.18 16.10
CA PHE A 27 -5.30 7.26 16.50
C PHE A 27 -4.52 8.12 15.51
N GLU A 28 -3.75 9.08 16.03
CA GLU A 28 -2.97 10.02 15.23
C GLU A 28 -1.48 9.82 15.52
N PHE A 29 -0.69 9.69 14.46
CA PHE A 29 0.76 9.50 14.53
C PHE A 29 1.45 10.58 13.71
N HIS A 30 2.05 11.54 14.39
CA HIS A 30 2.75 12.65 13.76
C HIS A 30 4.26 12.51 13.90
N SER A 31 5.00 12.62 12.79
CA SER A 31 6.47 12.54 12.82
C SER A 31 7.12 13.68 13.60
N GLN A 32 6.42 14.82 13.74
CA GLN A 32 6.81 15.93 14.61
C GLN A 32 6.92 15.54 16.09
N GLN A 33 6.11 14.58 16.53
CA GLN A 33 6.05 14.12 17.91
C GLN A 33 6.94 12.90 18.12
N SER A 34 6.86 11.92 17.20
CA SER A 34 7.74 10.76 17.20
C SER A 34 7.93 10.22 15.79
N VAL A 35 9.18 10.05 15.39
CA VAL A 35 9.55 9.45 14.10
C VAL A 35 9.30 7.96 14.06
N GLN A 36 9.13 7.29 15.20
CA GLN A 36 8.89 5.85 15.25
C GLN A 36 7.99 5.45 16.40
N GLY A 37 7.32 4.33 16.28
CA GLY A 37 6.47 3.81 17.35
C GLY A 37 5.70 2.58 16.93
N ASN A 38 4.79 2.17 17.80
CA ASN A 38 3.94 1.00 17.58
C ASN A 38 2.47 1.42 17.44
N PHE A 39 1.71 0.59 16.75
CA PHE A 39 0.27 0.72 16.60
C PHE A 39 -0.35 -0.68 16.69
N SER A 40 -1.57 -0.76 17.24
CA SER A 40 -2.26 -2.04 17.42
C SER A 40 -3.77 -1.88 17.37
N SER A 41 -4.47 -2.98 17.13
CA SER A 41 -5.91 -3.07 17.34
C SER A 41 -6.24 -2.78 18.81
N PRO A 42 -7.44 -2.24 19.12
CA PRO A 42 -7.88 -2.07 20.50
C PRO A 42 -7.77 -3.39 21.28
N GLN A 43 -7.38 -3.29 22.56
CA GLN A 43 -7.25 -4.41 23.51
C GLN A 43 -6.14 -5.43 23.21
N PHE A 44 -5.34 -5.26 22.16
CA PHE A 44 -4.19 -6.13 21.86
C PHE A 44 -3.27 -6.29 23.10
N PRO A 45 -2.82 -7.50 23.47
CA PRO A 45 -2.94 -8.78 22.75
C PRO A 45 -4.23 -9.57 23.01
N GLY A 46 -5.20 -8.99 23.72
CA GLY A 46 -6.55 -9.51 23.83
C GLY A 46 -7.34 -9.37 22.52
N ASN A 47 -8.49 -10.03 22.46
CA ASN A 47 -9.32 -9.96 21.26
C ASN A 47 -9.94 -8.58 21.11
N TYR A 48 -10.03 -8.09 19.86
CA TYR A 48 -10.71 -6.83 19.57
C TYR A 48 -12.23 -6.93 19.80
N SER A 49 -12.89 -5.81 20.07
CA SER A 49 -14.36 -5.74 20.18
C SER A 49 -15.07 -5.81 18.83
N GLU A 50 -16.36 -6.09 18.89
CA GLU A 50 -17.26 -6.08 17.75
C GLU A 50 -17.67 -4.67 17.28
N SER A 51 -18.09 -4.55 16.03
CA SER A 51 -18.59 -3.30 15.42
C SER A 51 -17.66 -2.09 15.55
N LEU A 52 -16.35 -2.33 15.48
CA LEU A 52 -15.35 -1.27 15.51
C LEU A 52 -15.25 -0.57 14.16
N GLU A 53 -15.06 0.74 14.21
CA GLU A 53 -14.57 1.55 13.10
C GLU A 53 -13.42 2.42 13.62
N CYS A 54 -12.21 1.90 13.47
CA CYS A 54 -11.00 2.47 14.02
C CYS A 54 -10.11 3.05 12.92
N ILE A 55 -9.72 4.31 13.06
CA ILE A 55 -8.92 5.04 12.07
C ILE A 55 -7.53 5.31 12.65
N TYR A 56 -6.49 4.95 11.91
CA TYR A 56 -5.10 5.21 12.25
C TYR A 56 -4.51 6.13 11.18
N ASN A 57 -4.27 7.39 11.56
CA ASN A 57 -3.78 8.42 10.68
C ASN A 57 -2.28 8.62 10.91
N PHE A 58 -1.48 8.44 9.87
CA PHE A 58 -0.04 8.67 9.88
C PHE A 58 0.27 9.92 9.07
N GLN A 59 0.95 10.88 9.70
CA GLN A 59 1.28 12.16 9.10
C GLN A 59 2.75 12.51 9.33
N GLY A 60 3.57 12.37 8.30
CA GLY A 60 4.94 12.84 8.30
C GLY A 60 5.10 14.22 7.64
N LYS A 61 6.33 14.74 7.69
CA LYS A 61 6.72 16.02 7.09
C LYS A 61 7.12 15.82 5.63
N GLU A 62 7.25 16.92 4.90
CA GLU A 62 7.86 16.91 3.58
C GLU A 62 9.26 16.27 3.62
N HIS A 63 9.62 15.58 2.54
CA HIS A 63 10.86 14.79 2.40
C HIS A 63 10.99 13.59 3.34
N GLU A 64 9.95 13.23 4.09
CA GLU A 64 9.91 11.96 4.81
C GLU A 64 9.21 10.89 3.98
N THR A 65 9.52 9.65 4.32
CA THR A 65 8.82 8.44 3.89
C THR A 65 8.26 7.76 5.12
N LEU A 66 7.19 7.00 4.95
CA LEU A 66 6.58 6.22 6.03
C LEU A 66 6.77 4.74 5.75
N LYS A 67 7.37 4.01 6.69
CA LYS A 67 7.41 2.55 6.68
C LYS A 67 6.43 1.99 7.70
N LEU A 68 5.50 1.15 7.25
CA LEU A 68 4.60 0.37 8.11
C LEU A 68 5.01 -1.10 8.09
N THR A 69 5.10 -1.72 9.25
CA THR A 69 5.42 -3.14 9.40
C THR A 69 4.46 -3.78 10.40
N PHE A 70 3.73 -4.80 9.96
CA PHE A 70 2.93 -5.64 10.85
C PHE A 70 3.82 -6.74 11.41
N HIS A 71 3.75 -6.96 12.73
CA HIS A 71 4.47 -8.01 13.44
C HIS A 71 3.54 -9.16 13.82
N GLU A 72 2.29 -8.82 14.14
CA GLU A 72 1.21 -9.78 14.39
C GLU A 72 -0.04 -9.35 13.62
N PHE A 73 -0.76 -10.35 13.10
CA PHE A 73 -1.99 -10.16 12.32
C PHE A 73 -2.86 -11.41 12.45
N ASP A 74 -4.04 -11.27 13.05
CA ASP A 74 -5.02 -12.32 13.24
C ASP A 74 -6.40 -11.66 13.30
N LEU A 75 -7.04 -11.54 12.14
CA LEU A 75 -8.41 -11.07 11.95
C LEU A 75 -9.31 -12.22 11.53
N GLU A 76 -10.63 -11.98 11.48
CA GLU A 76 -11.57 -12.97 10.96
C GLU A 76 -11.16 -13.44 9.54
N PRO A 77 -11.04 -14.77 9.32
CA PRO A 77 -10.66 -15.33 8.02
C PRO A 77 -11.59 -14.90 6.89
N PRO A 78 -11.09 -14.77 5.65
CA PRO A 78 -11.90 -14.33 4.52
C PRO A 78 -13.06 -15.27 4.21
N PHE A 79 -14.24 -14.71 3.92
CA PHE A 79 -15.38 -15.47 3.41
C PHE A 79 -15.33 -15.56 1.88
N LYS A 80 -15.09 -16.77 1.35
CA LYS A 80 -14.93 -17.06 -0.09
C LYS A 80 -13.74 -16.28 -0.69
N LYS A 81 -13.85 -15.87 -1.97
CA LYS A 81 -12.83 -15.06 -2.67
C LYS A 81 -13.01 -13.58 -2.31
N GLY A 82 -12.64 -13.18 -1.10
CA GLY A 82 -12.68 -11.77 -0.72
C GLY A 82 -12.53 -11.53 0.77
N CYS A 83 -12.09 -10.32 1.08
CA CYS A 83 -11.87 -9.84 2.43
C CYS A 83 -13.05 -8.93 2.85
N LEU A 84 -14.18 -9.57 3.15
CA LEU A 84 -15.46 -8.91 3.49
C LEU A 84 -15.91 -9.18 4.94
N THR A 85 -15.08 -9.86 5.71
CA THR A 85 -15.19 -10.11 7.14
C THR A 85 -14.63 -8.90 7.91
N ASP A 86 -13.99 -9.11 9.05
CA ASP A 86 -13.16 -8.06 9.66
C ASP A 86 -11.94 -7.77 8.81
N TYR A 87 -11.61 -6.50 8.59
CA TYR A 87 -10.52 -6.13 7.70
C TYR A 87 -9.83 -4.84 8.11
N ILE A 88 -8.60 -4.68 7.61
CA ILE A 88 -7.94 -3.38 7.51
C ILE A 88 -7.88 -2.93 6.05
N ASP A 89 -8.28 -1.68 5.80
CA ASP A 89 -7.98 -0.96 4.56
C ASP A 89 -6.77 -0.07 4.80
N VAL A 90 -5.71 -0.23 4.01
CA VAL A 90 -4.53 0.62 4.07
C VAL A 90 -4.53 1.53 2.85
N SER A 91 -4.49 2.84 3.07
CA SER A 91 -4.50 3.86 2.02
C SER A 91 -3.29 4.77 2.12
N THR A 92 -2.74 5.18 0.97
CA THR A 92 -1.81 6.30 0.90
C THR A 92 -2.57 7.57 0.59
N ILE A 93 -2.13 8.69 1.19
CA ILE A 93 -2.68 10.02 0.95
C ILE A 93 -1.57 10.85 0.31
N THR A 94 -1.89 11.47 -0.81
CA THR A 94 -0.98 12.40 -1.49
C THR A 94 -0.94 13.74 -0.76
N ILE A 95 0.09 14.56 -1.04
CA ILE A 95 0.22 15.90 -0.44
C ILE A 95 -0.98 16.83 -0.74
N ILE A 96 -1.70 16.58 -1.84
CA ILE A 96 -2.91 17.34 -2.22
C ILE A 96 -4.19 16.76 -1.61
N GLY A 97 -4.08 15.77 -0.73
CA GLY A 97 -5.21 15.12 -0.05
C GLY A 97 -5.92 14.01 -0.85
N SER A 98 -5.45 13.67 -2.05
CA SER A 98 -6.02 12.53 -2.79
C SER A 98 -5.64 11.20 -2.13
N LYS A 99 -6.63 10.33 -1.91
CA LYS A 99 -6.50 9.05 -1.20
C LYS A 99 -6.56 7.87 -2.18
N PHE A 100 -5.62 6.94 -2.05
CA PHE A 100 -5.54 5.74 -2.88
C PHE A 100 -5.41 4.48 -2.02
N LEU A 101 -6.31 3.50 -2.22
CA LEU A 101 -6.27 2.21 -1.53
C LEU A 101 -5.06 1.41 -1.99
N VAL A 102 -4.17 1.07 -1.06
CA VAL A 102 -3.02 0.18 -1.30
C VAL A 102 -3.45 -1.28 -1.23
N GLY A 103 -4.29 -1.62 -0.26
CA GLY A 103 -4.84 -2.96 -0.16
C GLY A 103 -5.80 -3.14 1.01
N ARG A 104 -6.55 -4.24 0.97
CA ARG A 104 -7.44 -4.71 2.03
C ARG A 104 -6.96 -6.07 2.55
N TYR A 105 -6.82 -6.20 3.87
CA TYR A 105 -6.24 -7.38 4.51
C TYR A 105 -7.12 -7.91 5.66
N CYS A 106 -7.17 -9.24 5.79
CA CYS A 106 -7.91 -10.00 6.82
C CYS A 106 -7.36 -11.43 6.90
N GLY A 107 -7.88 -12.23 7.83
CA GLY A 107 -7.29 -13.51 8.20
C GLY A 107 -6.01 -13.34 9.01
N ASP A 108 -5.13 -14.33 8.93
CA ASP A 108 -3.90 -14.47 9.72
C ASP A 108 -2.61 -14.30 8.89
N ASP A 109 -2.74 -14.05 7.59
CA ASP A 109 -1.60 -13.76 6.73
C ASP A 109 -1.06 -12.34 7.02
N ILE A 110 0.14 -12.26 7.59
CA ILE A 110 0.79 -10.98 7.90
C ILE A 110 1.09 -10.20 6.61
N PRO A 111 0.56 -8.97 6.45
CA PRO A 111 0.85 -8.15 5.28
C PRO A 111 2.35 -7.82 5.16
N ALA A 112 2.86 -7.83 3.93
CA ALA A 112 4.24 -7.41 3.67
C ALA A 112 4.49 -5.96 4.13
N SER A 113 5.70 -5.67 4.63
CA SER A 113 6.09 -4.31 5.01
C SER A 113 5.89 -3.33 3.87
N MET A 114 5.25 -2.21 4.16
CA MET A 114 4.89 -1.20 3.17
C MET A 114 5.77 0.03 3.36
N LEU A 115 6.37 0.51 2.27
CA LEU A 115 7.10 1.77 2.23
C LEU A 115 6.31 2.76 1.38
N PHE A 116 5.83 3.82 2.03
CA PHE A 116 5.09 4.90 1.42
C PHE A 116 6.03 6.06 1.11
N MET A 117 6.08 6.42 -0.17
CA MET A 117 6.86 7.58 -0.63
C MET A 117 6.18 8.91 -0.29
N ASN A 118 4.85 8.90 -0.13
CA ASN A 118 4.15 10.00 0.51
C ASN A 118 4.09 9.67 2.00
N PRO A 119 4.51 10.57 2.90
CA PRO A 119 4.53 10.30 4.34
C PRO A 119 3.16 10.42 5.01
N HIS A 120 2.07 10.36 4.22
CA HIS A 120 0.71 10.34 4.71
C HIS A 120 0.03 9.01 4.35
N ALA A 121 -0.51 8.33 5.36
CA ALA A 121 -1.25 7.09 5.18
C ALA A 121 -2.39 7.00 6.20
N GLU A 122 -3.38 6.20 5.87
CA GLU A 122 -4.52 5.91 6.74
C GLU A 122 -4.78 4.40 6.76
N ILE A 123 -5.00 3.85 7.95
CA ILE A 123 -5.55 2.52 8.13
C ILE A 123 -6.98 2.66 8.67
N ILE A 124 -7.94 2.02 8.02
CA ILE A 124 -9.30 1.82 8.57
C ILE A 124 -9.42 0.37 8.98
N PHE A 125 -9.58 0.11 10.27
CA PHE A 125 -9.92 -1.20 10.81
C PHE A 125 -11.44 -1.26 11.05
N LYS A 126 -12.10 -2.23 10.41
CA LYS A 126 -13.54 -2.49 10.60
C LYS A 126 -13.79 -3.91 11.07
N THR A 127 -14.66 -4.05 12.07
CA THR A 127 -15.10 -5.35 12.57
C THR A 127 -16.61 -5.50 12.48
N ASN A 128 -17.09 -6.75 12.40
CA ASN A 128 -18.49 -7.12 12.40
C ASN A 128 -18.94 -7.59 13.80
N LEU A 129 -20.05 -8.34 13.89
CA LEU A 129 -20.68 -8.80 15.14
C LEU A 129 -20.40 -10.28 15.48
N VAL A 130 -19.54 -10.98 14.73
CA VAL A 130 -19.53 -12.45 14.73
C VAL A 130 -18.26 -13.03 15.33
N ILE A 131 -17.11 -12.82 14.69
CA ILE A 131 -15.86 -13.50 15.07
C ILE A 131 -14.82 -12.46 15.40
N HIS A 132 -14.31 -12.53 16.63
CA HIS A 132 -13.28 -11.61 17.11
C HIS A 132 -12.00 -12.36 17.44
N LYS A 133 -10.88 -11.83 16.97
CA LYS A 133 -9.54 -12.43 17.06
C LYS A 133 -8.59 -11.48 17.77
N LYS A 134 -7.30 -11.83 17.86
CA LYS A 134 -6.30 -11.01 18.57
C LYS A 134 -6.08 -9.64 17.94
N GLY A 135 -6.37 -9.50 16.64
CA GLY A 135 -6.21 -8.24 15.93
C GLY A 135 -4.83 -8.11 15.31
N PHE A 136 -4.22 -6.95 15.44
CA PHE A 136 -2.91 -6.69 14.85
C PHE A 136 -2.03 -5.87 15.77
N HIS A 137 -0.72 -6.05 15.62
CA HIS A 137 0.30 -5.20 16.21
C HIS A 137 1.41 -4.96 15.20
N GLY A 138 1.83 -3.71 15.10
CA GLY A 138 2.82 -3.28 14.13
C GLY A 138 3.63 -2.09 14.62
N SER A 139 4.61 -1.71 13.82
CA SER A 139 5.45 -0.53 14.03
C SER A 139 5.46 0.37 12.81
N TYR A 140 5.53 1.67 13.05
CA TYR A 140 5.74 2.68 12.04
C TYR A 140 7.11 3.35 12.21
N HIS A 141 7.68 3.80 11.10
CA HIS A 141 8.93 4.56 11.08
C HIS A 141 8.87 5.60 9.95
N PHE A 142 8.88 6.88 10.34
CA PHE A 142 9.12 8.02 9.47
C PHE A 142 10.63 8.20 9.30
N GLN A 143 11.08 8.33 8.06
CA GLN A 143 12.49 8.54 7.78
C GLN A 143 12.71 9.42 6.56
N ASP A 144 13.80 10.18 6.59
CA ASP A 144 14.18 11.04 5.48
C ASP A 144 14.37 10.22 4.20
N GLU A 145 13.70 10.65 3.13
CA GLU A 145 13.72 10.06 1.80
C GLU A 145 15.14 9.87 1.25
N LYS A 146 16.07 10.77 1.59
CA LYS A 146 17.48 10.71 1.16
C LYS A 146 18.21 9.51 1.74
N THR A 147 17.77 9.02 2.90
CA THR A 147 18.38 7.87 3.58
C THR A 147 17.92 6.52 3.02
N ILE A 148 16.88 6.50 2.17
CA ILE A 148 16.37 5.25 1.58
C ILE A 148 17.41 4.66 0.60
N PRO A 149 17.98 3.47 0.84
CA PRO A 149 18.79 2.82 -0.18
C PRO A 149 17.89 2.28 -1.30
N PRO A 150 18.39 2.18 -2.55
CA PRO A 150 17.67 1.44 -3.58
C PRO A 150 17.47 -0.01 -3.10
N PRO A 151 16.27 -0.59 -3.28
CA PRO A 151 16.04 -1.99 -2.92
C PRO A 151 17.02 -2.92 -3.65
N ARG A 152 17.32 -4.05 -3.02
CA ARG A 152 18.29 -5.01 -3.54
C ARG A 152 17.80 -5.59 -4.87
N SER A 153 18.62 -5.45 -5.91
CA SER A 153 18.42 -6.16 -7.17
C SER A 153 19.06 -7.55 -7.12
N THR A 154 18.53 -8.52 -7.87
CA THR A 154 19.07 -9.89 -7.93
C THR A 154 19.99 -10.09 -9.13
N GLY A 155 20.80 -11.16 -9.09
CA GLY A 155 21.51 -11.66 -10.27
C GLY A 155 22.96 -11.18 -10.49
N ASN A 156 23.53 -10.35 -9.61
CA ASN A 156 24.89 -9.79 -9.77
C ASN A 156 25.17 -9.29 -11.21
N VAL A 157 24.20 -8.59 -11.80
CA VAL A 157 24.26 -8.14 -13.18
C VAL A 157 24.66 -6.67 -13.23
N SER A 158 25.67 -6.35 -14.05
CA SER A 158 26.06 -4.96 -14.32
C SER A 158 24.88 -4.16 -14.88
N SER A 159 24.66 -2.95 -14.35
CA SER A 159 23.58 -2.03 -14.75
C SER A 159 22.14 -2.50 -14.43
N CYS A 160 21.98 -3.51 -13.57
CA CYS A 160 20.68 -3.93 -13.05
C CYS A 160 20.35 -3.17 -11.75
N GLY A 161 19.35 -2.29 -11.82
CA GLY A 161 18.89 -1.48 -10.69
C GLY A 161 19.82 -0.33 -10.29
N GLY A 162 19.57 0.23 -9.11
CA GLY A 162 20.33 1.34 -8.53
C GLY A 162 19.52 2.64 -8.39
N THR A 163 20.20 3.75 -8.15
CA THR A 163 19.54 5.06 -7.96
C THR A 163 19.68 5.90 -9.23
N VAL A 164 18.57 6.47 -9.72
CA VAL A 164 18.53 7.39 -10.85
C VAL A 164 18.15 8.77 -10.34
N THR A 165 19.03 9.76 -10.54
CA THR A 165 18.83 11.16 -10.12
C THR A 165 18.94 12.09 -11.32
N GLY A 166 18.24 13.24 -11.27
CA GLY A 166 18.39 14.33 -12.23
C GLY A 166 17.09 14.72 -12.94
N VAL A 167 17.18 15.71 -13.83
CA VAL A 167 16.02 16.28 -14.56
C VAL A 167 15.53 15.39 -15.72
N GLY A 168 16.25 14.32 -16.04
CA GLY A 168 15.91 13.38 -17.10
C GLY A 168 17.00 12.31 -17.27
N GLY A 169 16.63 11.20 -17.92
CA GLY A 169 17.55 10.09 -18.17
C GLY A 169 16.88 8.94 -18.92
N ILE A 170 17.66 7.91 -19.23
CA ILE A 170 17.19 6.69 -19.90
C ILE A 170 17.55 5.50 -19.01
N ILE A 171 16.54 4.70 -18.65
CA ILE A 171 16.72 3.41 -17.97
C ILE A 171 16.62 2.33 -19.04
N VAL A 172 17.60 1.43 -19.08
CA VAL A 172 17.63 0.28 -20.00
C VAL A 172 17.73 -1.01 -19.21
N SER A 173 17.19 -2.09 -19.78
CA SER A 173 17.40 -3.43 -19.24
C SER A 173 18.89 -3.80 -19.32
N PRO A 174 19.41 -4.61 -18.37
CA PRO A 174 20.76 -5.13 -18.50
C PRO A 174 20.92 -5.91 -19.81
N GLY A 175 22.05 -5.72 -20.48
CA GLY A 175 22.34 -6.34 -21.78
C GLY A 175 21.73 -5.65 -23.00
N PHE A 176 20.94 -4.57 -22.83
CA PHE A 176 20.40 -3.79 -23.96
C PHE A 176 21.53 -3.29 -24.89
N PRO A 177 21.38 -3.35 -26.23
CA PRO A 177 20.19 -3.71 -27.00
C PRO A 177 20.00 -5.22 -27.27
N TYR A 178 20.86 -6.07 -26.70
CA TYR A 178 20.84 -7.51 -26.86
C TYR A 178 19.94 -8.19 -25.80
N TYR A 179 20.10 -9.50 -25.65
CA TYR A 179 19.32 -10.30 -24.71
C TYR A 179 19.59 -9.90 -23.26
N PHE A 180 18.52 -9.85 -22.48
CA PHE A 180 18.59 -9.68 -21.05
C PHE A 180 18.85 -11.03 -20.34
N PRO A 181 19.55 -11.03 -19.20
CA PRO A 181 19.74 -12.23 -18.39
C PRO A 181 18.41 -12.72 -17.80
N LYS A 182 18.30 -14.04 -17.59
CA LYS A 182 17.13 -14.67 -16.96
C LYS A 182 17.22 -14.62 -15.44
N ASP A 183 16.07 -14.66 -14.79
CA ASP A 183 15.93 -14.74 -13.33
C ASP A 183 16.53 -13.54 -12.59
N VAL A 184 16.38 -12.35 -13.19
CA VAL A 184 16.86 -11.09 -12.61
C VAL A 184 15.70 -10.18 -12.23
N ASP A 185 15.82 -9.54 -11.07
CA ASP A 185 14.87 -8.58 -10.54
C ASP A 185 15.62 -7.28 -10.31
N CYS A 186 15.51 -6.37 -11.28
CA CYS A 186 16.17 -5.08 -11.27
C CYS A 186 15.24 -4.03 -10.69
N ILE A 187 15.69 -3.31 -9.67
CA ILE A 187 14.92 -2.26 -9.01
C ILE A 187 15.69 -0.95 -9.09
N TRP A 188 15.09 0.04 -9.75
CA TRP A 188 15.59 1.41 -9.81
C TRP A 188 14.83 2.31 -8.86
N LEU A 189 15.56 3.09 -8.06
CA LEU A 189 15.06 4.15 -7.22
C LEU A 189 15.24 5.49 -7.96
N ILE A 190 14.16 6.03 -8.49
CA ILE A 190 14.15 7.32 -9.18
C ILE A 190 13.95 8.43 -8.14
N ARG A 191 14.86 9.39 -8.13
CA ARG A 191 14.90 10.56 -7.24
C ARG A 191 14.88 11.85 -8.05
N VAL A 192 13.86 12.66 -7.83
CA VAL A 192 13.74 14.03 -8.34
C VAL A 192 13.49 14.98 -7.19
N ASP A 193 13.80 16.26 -7.40
CA ASP A 193 13.53 17.28 -6.40
C ASP A 193 12.03 17.39 -6.12
N TYR A 194 11.71 17.82 -4.90
CA TYR A 194 10.33 18.01 -4.49
C TYR A 194 9.63 19.03 -5.38
N HIS A 195 8.33 18.84 -5.61
CA HIS A 195 7.52 19.56 -6.62
C HIS A 195 7.82 19.24 -8.10
N MET A 196 8.79 18.37 -8.39
CA MET A 196 8.98 17.85 -9.75
C MET A 196 8.14 16.58 -9.95
N LYS A 197 7.52 16.45 -11.14
CA LYS A 197 6.77 15.25 -11.52
C LYS A 197 7.66 14.31 -12.33
N ILE A 198 7.58 13.02 -12.03
CA ILE A 198 8.25 11.98 -12.81
C ILE A 198 7.35 11.56 -13.97
N TYR A 199 7.80 11.83 -15.20
CA TYR A 199 7.15 11.35 -16.42
C TYR A 199 7.95 10.19 -17.01
N ILE A 200 7.36 8.99 -17.04
CA ILE A 200 8.00 7.80 -17.62
C ILE A 200 7.42 7.55 -19.01
N ARG A 201 8.29 7.44 -20.01
CA ARG A 201 7.93 7.06 -21.38
C ARG A 201 8.67 5.78 -21.79
N ILE A 202 7.93 4.75 -22.18
CA ILE A 202 8.50 3.52 -22.72
C ILE A 202 8.88 3.76 -24.19
N LEU A 203 10.18 3.71 -24.50
CA LEU A 203 10.68 3.90 -25.86
C LEU A 203 10.71 2.60 -26.66
N LYS A 204 11.10 1.48 -26.02
CA LYS A 204 11.17 0.14 -26.63
C LYS A 204 10.86 -0.91 -25.57
N MET A 205 10.02 -1.88 -25.91
CA MET A 205 9.68 -3.01 -25.04
C MET A 205 9.67 -4.28 -25.89
N GLN A 206 10.56 -5.23 -25.57
CA GLN A 206 10.68 -6.53 -26.23
C GLN A 206 11.00 -7.57 -25.15
N LEU A 207 9.99 -8.30 -24.69
CA LEU A 207 10.12 -9.36 -23.70
C LEU A 207 9.68 -10.68 -24.36
N TYR A 208 10.50 -11.73 -24.23
CA TYR A 208 10.14 -13.08 -24.67
C TYR A 208 9.55 -13.85 -23.50
N GLY A 209 8.25 -14.13 -23.55
CA GLY A 209 7.52 -14.84 -22.51
C GLY A 209 6.10 -14.28 -22.38
N SER A 210 5.13 -15.16 -22.60
CA SER A 210 3.70 -14.85 -22.59
C SER A 210 3.27 -14.04 -21.36
N ILE A 211 2.21 -13.25 -21.51
CA ILE A 211 1.30 -13.01 -20.39
C ILE A 211 0.76 -14.39 -20.00
N ALA A 212 1.50 -15.17 -19.21
CA ALA A 212 1.08 -16.49 -18.81
C ALA A 212 -0.09 -16.30 -17.82
N PRO A 213 -1.29 -16.80 -18.13
CA PRO A 213 -2.21 -17.16 -17.06
C PRO A 213 -1.52 -18.27 -16.27
N PHE A 214 -1.36 -18.07 -14.97
CA PHE A 214 -0.89 -19.09 -14.04
C PHE A 214 -1.82 -20.32 -14.14
N ASP A 215 -1.41 -21.35 -14.89
CA ASP A 215 -2.15 -22.59 -15.03
C ASP A 215 -1.47 -23.66 -14.17
N PHE A 216 -2.07 -23.96 -13.02
CA PHE A 216 -1.57 -24.92 -12.05
C PHE A 216 -2.24 -26.28 -12.31
N LYS A 217 -1.54 -27.23 -12.95
CA LYS A 217 -1.98 -28.63 -12.98
C LYS A 217 -1.35 -29.39 -11.79
N PRO A 218 -2.15 -29.98 -10.88
CA PRO A 218 -1.61 -30.77 -9.79
C PRO A 218 -1.39 -32.21 -10.25
N THR A 219 -0.13 -32.65 -10.34
CA THR A 219 0.20 -34.08 -10.39
C THR A 219 0.39 -34.60 -8.96
N VAL A 220 -0.51 -35.48 -8.54
CA VAL A 220 -0.39 -36.25 -7.29
C VAL A 220 0.67 -37.33 -7.48
N ARG A 221 1.79 -37.26 -6.76
CA ARG A 221 2.61 -38.45 -6.43
C ARG A 221 3.13 -38.41 -4.99
N LYS A 222 3.03 -39.58 -4.35
CA LYS A 222 3.27 -39.89 -2.94
C LYS A 222 4.76 -39.85 -2.55
N ARG A 223 5.00 -39.36 -1.31
CA ARG A 223 6.09 -39.65 -0.34
C ARG A 223 7.55 -39.74 -0.85
N SER A 224 8.40 -38.77 -0.48
CA SER A 224 9.41 -38.89 0.59
C SER A 224 10.41 -37.72 0.58
N SER A 225 10.62 -37.13 1.76
CA SER A 225 11.82 -36.45 2.28
C SER A 225 12.38 -35.16 1.62
N HIS A 226 12.25 -34.07 2.39
CA HIS A 226 13.08 -32.85 2.46
C HIS A 226 12.98 -31.78 1.35
N CYS A 227 12.05 -30.83 1.50
CA CYS A 227 12.31 -29.42 1.85
C CYS A 227 11.04 -28.56 1.72
N MET A 228 11.01 -27.46 2.46
CA MET A 228 9.84 -26.71 2.94
C MET A 228 9.03 -25.95 1.87
N MET A 229 7.76 -25.72 2.25
CA MET A 229 6.69 -25.02 1.54
C MET A 229 6.88 -23.50 1.42
N ALA A 230 6.24 -22.90 0.41
CA ALA A 230 5.48 -21.66 0.55
C ALA A 230 4.48 -21.44 -0.63
N THR A 231 3.22 -21.26 -0.28
CA THR A 231 2.02 -20.80 -1.04
C THR A 231 1.20 -19.92 -0.07
N PRO A 232 0.17 -19.12 -0.46
CA PRO A 232 -0.25 -18.55 -1.76
C PRO A 232 -0.68 -17.04 -1.72
N ALA A 233 -0.75 -16.34 -2.86
CA ALA A 233 -1.92 -15.70 -3.53
C ALA A 233 -2.64 -14.45 -2.92
N TYR A 234 -2.85 -13.42 -3.76
CA TYR A 234 -4.01 -12.52 -3.70
C TYR A 234 -4.61 -12.31 -5.12
N PRO A 235 -5.95 -12.19 -5.29
CA PRO A 235 -6.62 -12.17 -6.60
C PRO A 235 -6.93 -10.76 -7.13
N SER A 236 -6.95 -10.57 -8.44
CA SER A 236 -7.61 -9.40 -9.07
C SER A 236 -8.72 -9.84 -10.01
N THR A 237 -9.83 -9.11 -9.89
CA THR A 237 -11.08 -9.26 -10.63
C THR A 237 -10.95 -8.66 -12.03
N ARG A 238 -11.30 -9.42 -13.08
CA ARG A 238 -11.59 -8.86 -14.41
C ARG A 238 -13.07 -9.08 -14.74
N LYS A 239 -13.76 -7.99 -15.03
CA LYS A 239 -15.03 -7.99 -15.76
C LYS A 239 -14.72 -8.28 -17.24
N CYS A 240 -15.32 -9.34 -17.79
CA CYS A 240 -15.34 -9.58 -19.22
C CYS A 240 -16.41 -8.68 -19.86
N TYR A 241 -16.02 -7.81 -20.78
CA TYR A 241 -16.96 -7.29 -21.78
C TYR A 241 -17.09 -8.32 -22.89
N ARG A 242 -18.34 -8.70 -23.19
CA ARG A 242 -18.73 -9.62 -24.24
C ARG A 242 -18.79 -8.82 -25.55
N ASN A 243 -17.93 -9.14 -26.52
CA ASN A 243 -18.10 -8.65 -27.88
C ASN A 243 -19.16 -9.51 -28.57
N THR A 244 -20.34 -8.96 -28.79
CA THR A 244 -21.25 -9.44 -29.84
C THR A 244 -20.91 -8.69 -31.12
N ALA A 245 -20.45 -9.44 -32.11
CA ALA A 245 -20.32 -8.97 -33.47
C ALA A 245 -21.72 -8.89 -34.09
N GLU A 246 -22.09 -7.71 -34.60
CA GLU A 246 -23.11 -7.57 -35.64
C GLU A 246 -22.62 -6.57 -36.69
N THR A 247 -22.71 -7.04 -37.92
CA THR A 247 -22.39 -6.40 -39.20
C THR A 247 -23.32 -5.22 -39.52
N SER A 248 -22.77 -4.09 -39.97
CA SER A 248 -23.17 -3.40 -41.21
C SER A 248 -22.32 -2.14 -41.39
N GLY A 249 -21.97 -1.85 -42.64
CA GLY A 249 -20.92 -0.91 -42.99
C GLY A 249 -21.35 0.56 -42.99
N THR A 250 -20.38 1.45 -42.82
CA THR A 250 -20.22 2.66 -43.64
C THR A 250 -18.90 3.34 -43.31
N THR A 251 -18.22 3.77 -44.36
CA THR A 251 -16.95 4.52 -44.38
C THR A 251 -16.95 5.74 -43.47
N ARG A 252 -16.00 5.81 -42.54
CA ARG A 252 -15.56 7.08 -41.93
C ARG A 252 -14.10 6.97 -41.49
N THR A 253 -13.25 7.78 -42.12
CA THR A 253 -11.86 8.05 -41.72
C THR A 253 -11.81 8.50 -40.26
N SER A 254 -11.33 7.66 -39.35
CA SER A 254 -11.07 8.03 -37.96
C SER A 254 -9.56 8.29 -37.76
N LYS A 255 -9.22 9.56 -37.54
CA LYS A 255 -7.94 9.96 -36.94
C LYS A 255 -7.79 9.18 -35.62
N SER A 256 -6.72 8.39 -35.51
CA SER A 256 -6.34 7.79 -34.23
C SER A 256 -6.00 8.91 -33.25
N ARG A 257 -6.90 9.20 -32.31
CA ARG A 257 -6.52 9.89 -31.08
C ARG A 257 -5.58 8.94 -30.36
N HIS A 258 -4.31 9.31 -30.26
CA HIS A 258 -3.41 8.74 -29.29
C HIS A 258 -4.00 9.02 -27.90
N SER A 259 -4.68 8.03 -27.33
CA SER A 259 -5.03 8.04 -25.92
C SER A 259 -3.71 7.93 -25.15
N PHE A 260 -3.31 9.03 -24.53
CA PHE A 260 -2.23 9.05 -23.56
C PHE A 260 -2.53 8.05 -22.43
N PRO A 261 -1.55 7.28 -21.94
CA PRO A 261 -1.75 6.46 -20.76
C PRO A 261 -2.10 7.36 -19.56
N PRO A 262 -2.82 6.84 -18.55
CA PRO A 262 -3.26 7.63 -17.40
C PRO A 262 -2.06 8.30 -16.74
N GLU A 263 -2.20 9.61 -16.54
CA GLU A 263 -1.23 10.47 -15.88
C GLU A 263 -1.04 9.96 -14.44
N ILE A 264 0.15 9.45 -14.15
CA ILE A 264 0.52 9.04 -12.80
C ILE A 264 0.94 10.33 -12.08
N ASP A 265 -0.05 11.07 -11.58
CA ASP A 265 0.19 12.28 -10.81
C ASP A 265 0.89 11.92 -9.50
N CYS A 266 2.16 12.29 -9.41
CA CYS A 266 3.02 11.87 -8.35
C CYS A 266 3.82 13.05 -7.84
N TYR A 267 3.44 13.49 -6.65
CA TYR A 267 4.03 14.62 -5.94
C TYR A 267 5.19 14.22 -5.02
N SER A 268 5.57 12.94 -4.98
CA SER A 268 6.75 12.46 -4.26
C SER A 268 7.99 12.51 -5.16
N GLY A 269 9.09 13.07 -4.65
CA GLY A 269 10.40 13.07 -5.31
C GLY A 269 10.96 11.65 -5.53
N LEU A 270 10.48 10.66 -4.77
CA LEU A 270 10.90 9.27 -4.87
C LEU A 270 9.92 8.38 -5.64
N LYS A 271 10.43 7.52 -6.53
CA LYS A 271 9.70 6.40 -7.14
C LYS A 271 10.53 5.13 -7.25
N LEU A 272 9.86 3.98 -7.17
CA LEU A 272 10.45 2.67 -7.45
C LEU A 272 9.95 2.17 -8.79
N LEU A 273 10.89 1.78 -9.66
CA LEU A 273 10.63 1.07 -10.90
C LEU A 273 11.23 -0.33 -10.76
N ARG A 274 10.39 -1.37 -10.87
CA ARG A 274 10.82 -2.78 -10.76
C ARG A 274 10.61 -3.49 -12.09
N LEU A 275 11.63 -4.19 -12.55
CA LEU A 275 11.60 -5.04 -13.73
C LEU A 275 12.05 -6.45 -13.34
N ARG A 276 11.16 -7.41 -13.53
CA ARG A 276 11.43 -8.83 -13.30
C ARG A 276 11.50 -9.55 -14.64
N LEU A 277 12.61 -10.22 -14.91
CA LEU A 277 12.98 -10.85 -16.19
C LEU A 277 13.32 -12.32 -16.03
#